data_AF-A0A8J6D9S4-F1
#
_entry.id   AF-A0A8J6D9S4-F1
#
_cell.length_a   1.000
_cell.length_b   1.000
_cell.length_c   1.000
_cell.angle_alpha   90.00
_cell.angle_beta   90.00
_cell.angle_gamma   90.00
#
_symmetry.space_group_name_H-M   'P 1'
#
loop_
_entity.id
_entity.type
_entity.pdbx_description
1 polymer ?
#
loop_
_entity_poly.entity_id
_entity_poly.type
_entity_poly.pdbx_seq_one_letter_code
_entity_poly.pdbx_strand_id
1 'polypeptide(L)'
;MLPINYESWHQMPDSNKNQALDNIKERFALEVSDNYVKKALGKKWRDHKSTLKDEYFKKNISFEEKLQSVPLGMLRYQWKDAVRFWNSKKGEELSSSQKVGRFQLFDITHRKKDESPMTSEAAEIIEKLKDKKVEYEAIASSNSSVNVDDIDNRIITEQYMPLGSQAQVEVQRLRDQMA
;
A
#
# COMPACT_ATOMS: atom_id res chain seq x y z
N MET A 1 -15.97 -19.67 -5.41
CA MET A 1 -15.45 -18.30 -5.21
C MET A 1 -15.33 -18.02 -3.73
N LEU A 2 -14.32 -17.23 -3.33
CA LEU A 2 -14.15 -16.80 -1.94
C LEU A 2 -15.10 -15.63 -1.61
N PRO A 3 -15.72 -15.58 -0.41
CA PRO A 3 -16.63 -14.50 -0.03
C PRO A 3 -15.93 -13.14 0.02
N ILE A 4 -16.58 -12.08 -0.50
CA ILE A 4 -16.01 -10.72 -0.54
C ILE A 4 -16.44 -9.84 0.63
N ASN A 5 -17.46 -10.27 1.39
CA ASN A 5 -18.11 -9.50 2.45
C ASN A 5 -17.28 -9.37 3.74
N TYR A 6 -16.24 -10.18 3.91
CA TYR A 6 -15.27 -9.98 5.00
C TYR A 6 -14.42 -8.75 4.75
N GLU A 7 -14.17 -7.92 5.77
CA GLU A 7 -13.41 -6.68 5.60
C GLU A 7 -11.95 -6.99 5.23
N SER A 8 -11.35 -8.00 5.88
CA SER A 8 -9.96 -8.41 5.67
C SER A 8 -9.79 -9.92 5.52
N TRP A 9 -8.68 -10.32 4.90
CA TRP A 9 -8.29 -11.73 4.77
C TRP A 9 -8.11 -12.43 6.12
N HIS A 10 -7.68 -11.69 7.15
CA HIS A 10 -7.48 -12.23 8.49
C HIS A 10 -8.81 -12.54 9.20
N GLN A 11 -9.85 -11.75 8.95
CA GLN A 11 -11.20 -11.99 9.48
C GLN A 11 -11.95 -13.12 8.77
N MET A 12 -11.55 -13.47 7.54
CA MET A 12 -12.16 -14.58 6.83
C MET A 12 -11.89 -15.89 7.60
N PRO A 13 -12.93 -16.71 7.87
CA PRO A 13 -12.78 -17.99 8.53
C PRO A 13 -11.81 -18.92 7.81
N ASP A 14 -11.03 -19.68 8.58
CA ASP A 14 -10.07 -20.62 8.00
C ASP A 14 -10.76 -21.76 7.25
N SER A 15 -12.01 -22.08 7.56
CA SER A 15 -12.81 -23.03 6.79
C SER A 15 -12.95 -22.59 5.32
N ASN A 16 -13.23 -21.30 5.05
CA ASN A 16 -13.28 -20.78 3.70
C ASN A 16 -11.91 -20.84 3.00
N LYS A 17 -10.83 -20.53 3.72
CA LYS A 17 -9.47 -20.55 3.17
C LYS A 17 -9.01 -21.98 2.87
N ASN A 18 -9.32 -22.93 3.75
CA ASN A 18 -8.99 -24.34 3.61
C ASN A 18 -9.79 -24.95 2.46
N GLN A 19 -11.10 -24.69 2.37
CA GLN A 19 -11.91 -25.16 1.25
C GLN A 19 -11.36 -24.67 -0.10
N ALA A 20 -10.93 -23.41 -0.20
CA ALA A 20 -10.31 -22.90 -1.42
C ALA A 20 -8.96 -23.56 -1.73
N LEU A 21 -8.16 -23.88 -0.71
CA LEU A 21 -6.92 -24.62 -0.86
C LEU A 21 -7.18 -26.06 -1.33
N ASP A 22 -8.14 -26.76 -0.75
CA ASP A 22 -8.50 -28.13 -1.11
C ASP A 22 -8.97 -28.22 -2.57
N ASN A 23 -9.82 -27.28 -3.00
CA ASN A 23 -10.26 -27.17 -4.40
C ASN A 23 -9.09 -26.96 -5.39
N ILE A 24 -8.02 -26.28 -4.95
CA ILE A 24 -6.81 -26.10 -5.79
C ILE A 24 -6.04 -27.41 -5.85
N LYS A 25 -5.83 -28.08 -4.70
CA LYS A 25 -5.12 -29.36 -4.62
C LYS A 25 -5.81 -30.47 -5.39
N GLU A 26 -7.14 -30.43 -5.50
CA GLU A 26 -7.91 -31.39 -6.30
C GLU A 26 -7.59 -31.28 -7.81
N ARG A 27 -7.20 -30.09 -8.29
CA ARG A 27 -6.95 -29.82 -9.71
C ARG A 27 -5.48 -29.76 -10.08
N PHE A 28 -4.61 -29.44 -9.11
CA PHE A 28 -3.21 -29.16 -9.34
C PHE A 28 -2.35 -29.90 -8.31
N ALA A 29 -1.36 -30.65 -8.80
CA ALA A 29 -0.27 -31.15 -7.97
C ALA A 29 0.73 -30.01 -7.72
N LEU A 30 0.77 -29.50 -6.49
CA LEU A 30 1.60 -28.36 -6.11
C LEU A 30 2.73 -28.80 -5.19
N GLU A 31 3.99 -28.59 -5.61
CA GLU A 31 5.19 -28.79 -4.78
C GLU A 31 5.54 -27.54 -3.96
N VAL A 32 4.53 -26.89 -3.39
CA VAL A 32 4.71 -25.70 -2.55
C VAL A 32 3.92 -25.83 -1.26
N SER A 33 4.38 -25.14 -0.21
CA SER A 33 3.69 -25.20 1.08
C SER A 33 2.29 -24.59 1.03
N ASP A 34 1.36 -25.17 1.79
CA ASP A 34 0.00 -24.66 1.97
C ASP A 34 -0.02 -23.21 2.45
N ASN A 35 0.93 -22.83 3.29
CA ASN A 35 1.05 -21.46 3.78
C ASN A 35 1.37 -20.48 2.64
N TYR A 36 2.23 -20.88 1.70
CA TYR A 36 2.52 -20.08 0.51
C TYR A 36 1.27 -19.92 -0.36
N VAL A 37 0.55 -21.03 -0.62
CA VAL A 37 -0.68 -21.00 -1.41
C VAL A 37 -1.75 -20.11 -0.75
N LYS A 38 -1.94 -20.20 0.57
CA LYS A 38 -2.86 -19.33 1.32
C LYS A 38 -2.48 -17.86 1.25
N LYS A 39 -1.18 -17.52 1.27
CA LYS A 39 -0.70 -16.13 1.06
C LYS A 39 -1.02 -15.64 -0.34
N ALA A 40 -0.78 -16.46 -1.37
CA ALA A 40 -1.10 -16.14 -2.75
C ALA A 40 -2.61 -15.97 -2.97
N LEU A 41 -3.44 -16.86 -2.41
CA LEU A 41 -4.89 -16.75 -2.37
C LEU A 41 -5.34 -15.45 -1.73
N GLY A 42 -4.80 -15.11 -0.56
CA GLY A 42 -5.13 -13.87 0.13
C GLY A 42 -4.77 -12.63 -0.69
N LYS A 43 -3.64 -12.64 -1.42
CA LYS A 43 -3.29 -11.57 -2.37
C LYS A 43 -4.33 -11.48 -3.49
N LYS A 44 -4.60 -12.59 -4.19
CA LYS A 44 -5.58 -12.63 -5.29
C LYS A 44 -6.97 -12.18 -4.86
N TRP A 45 -7.39 -12.53 -3.65
CA TRP A 45 -8.65 -12.09 -3.07
C TRP A 45 -8.70 -10.57 -2.85
N ARG A 46 -7.62 -9.97 -2.31
CA ARG A 46 -7.52 -8.50 -2.16
C ARG A 46 -7.51 -7.78 -3.50
N ASP A 47 -6.71 -8.29 -4.45
CA ASP A 47 -6.62 -7.74 -5.81
C ASP A 47 -8.01 -7.75 -6.46
N HIS A 48 -8.75 -8.87 -6.36
CA HIS A 48 -10.11 -8.97 -6.88
C HIS A 48 -11.08 -7.97 -6.23
N LYS A 49 -11.02 -7.77 -4.91
CA LYS A 49 -11.81 -6.73 -4.24
C LYS A 49 -11.46 -5.32 -4.73
N SER A 50 -10.19 -5.05 -5.03
CA SER A 50 -9.76 -3.77 -5.63
C SER A 50 -10.38 -3.60 -7.00
N THR A 51 -10.25 -4.60 -7.88
CA THR A 51 -10.83 -4.56 -9.24
C THR A 51 -12.34 -4.30 -9.21
N LEU A 52 -13.07 -5.00 -8.33
CA LEU A 52 -14.51 -4.77 -8.15
C LEU A 52 -14.82 -3.34 -7.69
N LYS A 53 -14.00 -2.79 -6.78
CA LYS A 53 -14.19 -1.41 -6.33
C LYS A 53 -13.89 -0.43 -7.47
N ASP A 54 -12.84 -0.64 -8.26
CA ASP A 54 -12.51 0.26 -9.37
C ASP A 54 -13.59 0.26 -10.47
N GLU A 55 -14.16 -0.91 -10.77
CA GLU A 55 -15.20 -1.06 -11.80
C GLU A 55 -16.56 -0.47 -11.39
N TYR A 56 -16.99 -0.73 -10.14
CA TYR A 56 -18.38 -0.47 -9.69
C TYR A 56 -18.50 0.72 -8.73
N PHE A 57 -17.41 1.19 -8.11
CA PHE A 57 -17.42 2.28 -7.12
C PHE A 57 -17.03 3.63 -7.72
N LYS A 58 -17.70 4.02 -8.82
CA LYS A 58 -17.50 5.34 -9.44
C LYS A 58 -18.09 6.45 -8.57
N LYS A 59 -17.46 7.64 -8.60
CA LYS A 59 -17.85 8.80 -7.75
C LYS A 59 -19.21 9.39 -8.09
N ASN A 60 -19.68 9.23 -9.33
CA ASN A 60 -20.92 9.79 -9.84
C ASN A 60 -22.15 8.88 -9.66
N ILE A 61 -21.99 7.73 -9.00
CA ILE A 61 -23.07 6.76 -8.75
C ILE A 61 -23.53 6.90 -7.30
N SER A 62 -24.85 6.94 -7.09
CA SER A 62 -25.43 7.01 -5.74
C SER A 62 -25.19 5.71 -4.94
N PHE A 63 -25.32 5.79 -3.62
CA PHE A 63 -25.18 4.62 -2.76
C PHE A 63 -26.21 3.53 -3.06
N GLU A 64 -27.46 3.91 -3.36
CA GLU A 64 -28.54 2.97 -3.69
C GLU A 64 -28.25 2.24 -5.00
N GLU A 65 -27.81 2.96 -6.04
CA GLU A 65 -27.42 2.36 -7.31
C GLU A 65 -26.25 1.39 -7.14
N LYS A 66 -25.25 1.72 -6.29
CA LYS A 66 -24.14 0.80 -5.96
C LYS A 66 -24.63 -0.50 -5.31
N LEU A 67 -25.68 -0.46 -4.51
CA LEU A 67 -26.24 -1.67 -3.88
C LEU A 67 -26.98 -2.55 -4.89
N GLN A 68 -27.49 -1.98 -5.98
CA GLN A 68 -28.23 -2.71 -7.02
C GLN A 68 -27.33 -3.22 -8.15
N SER A 69 -26.16 -2.62 -8.36
CA SER A 69 -25.17 -3.02 -9.38
C SER A 69 -24.37 -4.26 -9.00
N VAL A 70 -25.06 -5.35 -8.67
CA VAL A 70 -24.44 -6.61 -8.25
C VAL A 70 -23.73 -7.26 -9.45
N PRO A 71 -22.41 -7.54 -9.35
CA PRO A 71 -21.67 -8.20 -10.43
C PRO A 71 -22.26 -9.57 -10.79
N LEU A 72 -22.18 -9.94 -12.07
CA LEU A 72 -22.61 -11.26 -12.53
C LEU A 72 -21.84 -12.37 -11.80
N GLY A 73 -22.55 -13.38 -11.31
CA GLY A 73 -21.97 -14.48 -10.52
C GLY A 73 -21.69 -14.15 -9.04
N MET A 74 -21.98 -12.92 -8.59
CA MET A 74 -21.84 -12.51 -7.19
C MET A 74 -23.14 -12.71 -6.41
N LEU A 75 -23.03 -13.20 -5.18
CA LEU A 75 -24.17 -13.29 -4.28
C LEU A 75 -24.58 -11.88 -3.80
N ARG A 76 -25.87 -11.54 -3.95
CA ARG A 76 -26.40 -10.20 -3.63
C ARG A 76 -26.08 -9.74 -2.21
N TYR A 77 -26.22 -10.62 -1.21
CA TYR A 77 -25.92 -10.25 0.18
C TYR A 77 -24.43 -9.94 0.38
N GLN A 78 -23.53 -10.73 -0.24
CA GLN A 78 -22.10 -10.50 -0.13
C GLN A 78 -21.70 -9.15 -0.73
N TRP A 79 -22.29 -8.83 -1.89
CA TRP A 79 -22.10 -7.53 -2.53
C TRP A 79 -22.58 -6.39 -1.64
N LYS A 80 -23.82 -6.45 -1.14
CA LYS A 80 -24.39 -5.40 -0.30
C LYS A 80 -23.57 -5.15 0.96
N ASP A 81 -23.09 -6.21 1.62
CA ASP A 81 -22.25 -6.08 2.81
C ASP A 81 -20.90 -5.42 2.49
N ALA A 82 -20.26 -5.81 1.38
CA ALA A 82 -19.02 -5.19 0.93
C ALA A 82 -19.21 -3.70 0.58
N VAL A 83 -20.29 -3.37 -0.13
CA VAL A 83 -20.64 -1.98 -0.51
C VAL A 83 -20.92 -1.13 0.73
N ARG A 84 -21.65 -1.67 1.72
CA ARG A 84 -21.89 -1.00 3.01
C ARG A 84 -20.58 -0.71 3.74
N PHE A 85 -19.69 -1.68 3.81
CA PHE A 85 -18.37 -1.49 4.42
C PHE A 85 -17.57 -0.41 3.68
N TRP A 86 -17.48 -0.45 2.36
CA TRP A 86 -16.71 0.52 1.58
C TRP A 86 -17.26 1.96 1.65
N ASN A 87 -18.55 2.16 1.93
CA ASN A 87 -19.14 3.49 2.18
C ASN A 87 -19.19 3.87 3.66
N SER A 88 -18.75 3.00 4.57
CA SER A 88 -18.65 3.34 5.99
C SER A 88 -17.45 4.27 6.24
N LYS A 89 -17.49 5.05 7.33
CA LYS A 89 -16.36 5.90 7.76
C LYS A 89 -15.03 5.11 7.80
N LYS A 90 -15.05 3.90 8.35
CA LYS A 90 -13.88 3.01 8.41
C LYS A 90 -13.39 2.59 7.01
N GLY A 91 -14.31 2.26 6.11
CA GLY A 91 -13.97 1.88 4.74
C GLY A 91 -13.45 3.07 3.91
N GLU A 92 -13.98 4.26 4.17
CA GLU A 92 -13.50 5.52 3.62
C GLU A 92 -12.08 5.79 4.11
N GLU A 93 -11.84 5.80 5.42
CA GLU A 93 -10.52 5.98 6.04
C GLU A 93 -9.47 4.98 5.51
N LEU A 94 -9.84 3.72 5.29
CA LEU A 94 -8.92 2.71 4.71
C LEU A 94 -8.67 2.88 3.21
N SER A 95 -9.50 3.68 2.53
CA SER A 95 -9.36 3.96 1.10
C SER A 95 -8.74 5.32 0.81
N SER A 96 -9.01 6.27 1.69
CA SER A 96 -8.42 7.60 1.72
C SER A 96 -7.15 7.62 2.55
N SER A 97 -6.82 6.53 3.28
CA SER A 97 -5.59 6.40 4.06
C SER A 97 -4.48 6.79 3.12
N GLN A 98 -4.03 8.01 3.35
CA GLN A 98 -3.25 8.78 2.41
C GLN A 98 -2.06 7.89 2.09
N LYS A 99 -1.73 7.73 0.81
CA LYS A 99 -0.40 7.23 0.48
C LYS A 99 0.53 8.28 1.07
N VAL A 100 1.00 8.01 2.29
CA VAL A 100 1.96 8.85 2.97
C VAL A 100 3.15 8.79 2.03
N GLY A 101 3.44 9.92 1.41
CA GLY A 101 4.56 10.07 0.51
C GLY A 101 5.78 9.45 1.15
N ARG A 102 6.61 8.75 0.38
CA ARG A 102 7.76 8.03 0.97
C ARG A 102 8.67 8.98 1.79
N PHE A 103 8.73 10.26 1.41
CA PHE A 103 9.36 11.31 2.20
C PHE A 103 8.67 11.52 3.56
N GLN A 104 7.34 11.67 3.60
CA GLN A 104 6.60 11.78 4.85
C GLN A 104 6.77 10.53 5.73
N LEU A 105 6.83 9.34 5.12
CA LEU A 105 7.08 8.10 5.84
C LEU A 105 8.46 8.12 6.50
N PHE A 106 9.48 8.57 5.77
CA PHE A 106 10.83 8.74 6.31
C PHE A 106 10.87 9.74 7.48
N ASP A 107 10.20 10.88 7.34
CA ASP A 107 10.13 11.90 8.40
C ASP A 107 9.46 11.33 9.68
N ILE A 108 8.37 10.57 9.53
CA ILE A 108 7.67 9.92 10.65
C ILE A 108 8.55 8.86 11.34
N THR A 109 9.26 8.02 10.58
CA THR A 109 10.05 6.93 11.18
C THR A 109 11.37 7.38 11.80
N HIS A 110 11.91 8.54 11.39
CA HIS A 110 13.19 9.06 11.88
C HIS A 110 13.04 10.20 12.90
N ARG A 111 11.82 10.43 13.38
CA ARG A 111 11.52 11.30 14.52
C ARG A 111 11.16 10.49 15.75
N LYS A 112 11.51 11.05 16.91
CA LYS A 112 11.02 10.59 18.22
C LYS A 112 9.58 11.07 18.41
N LYS A 113 8.95 10.61 19.50
CA LYS A 113 7.58 11.00 19.86
C LYS A 113 7.41 12.49 20.16
N ASP A 114 8.48 13.17 20.52
CA ASP A 114 8.53 14.63 20.74
C ASP A 114 8.82 15.40 19.43
N GLU A 115 8.71 14.73 18.29
CA GLU A 115 9.01 15.24 16.94
C GLU A 115 10.48 15.61 16.69
N SER A 116 11.38 15.43 17.65
CA SER A 116 12.81 15.67 17.42
C SER A 116 13.42 14.58 16.53
N PRO A 117 14.37 14.91 15.64
CA PRO A 117 15.08 13.91 14.84
C PRO A 117 15.86 12.96 15.77
N MET A 118 15.88 11.67 15.41
CA MET A 118 16.54 10.65 16.24
C MET A 118 18.06 10.84 16.32
N THR A 119 18.68 11.32 15.23
CA THR A 119 20.11 11.61 15.11
C THR A 119 20.32 12.93 14.36
N SER A 120 21.52 13.52 14.48
CA SER A 120 21.91 14.71 13.70
C SER A 120 21.91 14.45 12.20
N GLU A 121 22.33 13.25 11.77
CA GLU A 121 22.29 12.82 10.37
C GLU A 121 20.85 12.75 9.83
N ALA A 122 19.92 12.20 10.62
CA ALA A 122 18.50 12.19 10.25
C ALA A 122 17.94 13.61 10.13
N ALA A 123 18.37 14.55 11.00
CA ALA A 123 17.97 15.95 10.92
C ALA A 123 18.39 16.58 9.59
N GLU A 124 19.65 16.40 9.19
CA GLU A 124 20.21 16.92 7.94
C GLU A 124 19.51 16.33 6.71
N ILE A 125 19.23 15.02 6.71
CA ILE A 125 18.52 14.36 5.62
C ILE A 125 17.09 14.89 5.50
N ILE A 126 16.37 15.02 6.62
CA ILE A 126 15.00 15.54 6.62
C ILE A 126 14.96 16.97 6.08
N GLU A 127 15.90 17.83 6.48
CA GLU A 127 15.99 19.21 6.02
C GLU A 127 16.24 19.28 4.51
N LYS A 128 17.22 18.54 3.99
CA LYS A 128 17.51 18.45 2.55
C LYS A 128 16.32 17.96 1.74
N LEU A 129 15.55 17.00 2.27
CA LEU A 129 14.36 16.48 1.62
C LEU A 129 13.21 17.51 1.61
N LYS A 130 13.07 18.32 2.66
CA LYS A 130 12.11 19.44 2.70
C LYS A 130 12.44 20.50 1.66
N ASP A 131 13.70 20.91 1.56
CA ASP A 131 14.13 21.93 0.60
C ASP A 131 13.89 21.48 -0.85
N LYS A 132 14.28 20.23 -1.16
CA LYS A 132 14.04 19.65 -2.50
C LYS A 132 12.57 19.51 -2.82
N LYS A 133 11.74 19.16 -1.84
CA LYS A 133 10.30 19.08 -2.03
C LYS A 133 9.74 20.44 -2.44
N VAL A 134 10.15 21.53 -1.77
CA VAL A 134 9.75 22.89 -2.14
C VAL A 134 10.21 23.25 -3.55
N GLU A 135 11.45 22.92 -3.91
CA GLU A 135 11.99 23.12 -5.27
C GLU A 135 11.15 22.42 -6.34
N TYR A 136 10.87 21.12 -6.14
CA TYR A 136 10.08 20.33 -7.09
C TYR A 136 8.61 20.74 -7.15
N GLU A 137 7.99 21.15 -6.04
CA GLU A 137 6.64 21.70 -6.02
C GLU A 137 6.56 23.03 -6.80
N ALA A 138 7.58 23.90 -6.70
CA ALA A 138 7.66 25.13 -7.49
C ALA A 138 7.79 24.84 -9.00
N ILE A 139 8.59 23.83 -9.37
CA ILE A 139 8.74 23.37 -10.76
C ILE A 139 7.43 22.78 -11.29
N ALA A 140 6.75 21.95 -10.49
CA ALA A 140 5.47 21.34 -10.87
C ALA A 140 4.34 22.38 -10.99
N SER A 141 4.33 23.41 -10.15
CA SER A 141 3.40 24.54 -10.27
C SER A 141 3.59 25.32 -11.58
N SER A 142 4.83 25.35 -12.10
CA SER A 142 5.17 25.99 -13.38
C SER A 142 4.91 25.08 -14.60
N ASN A 143 5.04 23.76 -14.43
CA ASN A 143 4.82 22.76 -15.47
C ASN A 143 3.60 21.90 -15.12
N SER A 144 2.42 22.26 -15.64
CA SER A 144 1.11 21.63 -15.38
C SER A 144 0.98 20.10 -15.62
N SER A 145 2.06 19.41 -15.98
CA SER A 145 2.10 17.98 -16.31
C SER A 145 2.82 17.09 -15.27
N VAL A 146 3.42 17.64 -14.21
CA VAL A 146 4.18 16.85 -13.22
C VAL A 146 3.24 16.34 -12.12
N ASN A 147 3.12 15.02 -11.99
CA ASN A 147 2.33 14.37 -10.94
C ASN A 147 3.09 14.42 -9.59
N VAL A 148 2.41 14.80 -8.51
CA VAL A 148 2.97 14.88 -7.15
C VAL A 148 3.55 13.54 -6.66
N ASP A 149 2.94 12.42 -7.05
CA ASP A 149 3.46 11.07 -6.72
C ASP A 149 4.80 10.75 -7.44
N ASP A 150 5.09 11.43 -8.56
CA ASP A 150 6.35 11.29 -9.30
C ASP A 150 7.50 12.03 -8.61
N ILE A 151 7.19 13.13 -7.92
CA ILE A 151 8.14 13.96 -7.18
C ILE A 151 8.77 13.19 -6.01
N ASP A 152 7.96 12.54 -5.17
CA ASP A 152 8.45 11.76 -4.03
C ASP A 152 9.34 10.59 -4.45
N ASN A 153 9.01 9.92 -5.56
CA ASN A 153 9.80 8.81 -6.08
C ASN A 153 11.13 9.28 -6.70
N ARG A 154 11.11 10.45 -7.37
CA ARG A 154 12.30 11.06 -7.96
C ARG A 154 13.29 11.55 -6.91
N ILE A 155 12.81 12.23 -5.87
CA ILE A 155 13.64 12.70 -4.74
C ILE A 155 14.39 11.52 -4.08
N ILE A 156 13.72 10.39 -3.88
CA ILE A 156 14.34 9.22 -3.25
C ILE A 156 15.34 8.52 -4.18
N THR A 157 15.03 8.40 -5.47
CA THR A 157 15.93 7.72 -6.42
C THR A 157 17.21 8.52 -6.63
N GLU A 158 17.11 9.85 -6.78
CA GLU A 158 18.26 10.72 -7.02
C GLU A 158 19.10 10.95 -5.77
N GLN A 159 18.50 11.01 -4.58
CA GLN A 159 19.23 11.40 -3.36
C GLN A 159 19.48 10.25 -2.39
N TYR A 160 18.57 9.30 -2.23
CA TYR A 160 18.64 8.29 -1.18
C TYR A 160 19.50 7.07 -1.56
N MET A 161 19.40 6.62 -2.82
CA MET A 161 20.22 5.50 -3.34
C MET A 161 21.73 5.78 -3.26
N PRO A 162 22.23 6.97 -3.65
CA PRO A 162 23.65 7.29 -3.52
C PRO A 162 24.14 7.44 -2.08
N LEU A 163 23.32 8.02 -1.19
CA LEU A 163 23.69 8.21 0.22
C LEU A 163 23.84 6.88 0.97
N GLY A 164 22.94 5.92 0.73
CA GLY A 164 23.05 4.59 1.33
C GLY A 164 24.31 3.83 0.90
N SER A 165 24.71 3.99 -0.37
CA SER A 165 25.97 3.44 -0.89
C SER A 165 27.19 4.18 -0.32
N GLN A 166 27.16 5.51 -0.20
CA GLN A 166 28.26 6.28 0.40
C GLN A 166 28.46 5.96 1.88
N ALA A 167 27.38 5.85 2.66
CA ALA A 167 27.46 5.50 4.08
C ALA A 167 28.06 4.09 4.29
N GLN A 168 27.70 3.12 3.45
CA GLN A 168 28.30 1.77 3.50
C GLN A 168 29.79 1.78 3.15
N VAL A 169 30.18 2.58 2.14
CA VAL A 169 31.58 2.73 1.72
C VAL A 169 32.41 3.38 2.83
N GLU A 170 31.89 4.42 3.50
CA GLU A 170 32.61 5.11 4.58
C GLU A 170 32.75 4.22 5.83
N VAL A 171 31.71 3.45 6.18
CA VAL A 171 31.76 2.47 7.27
C VAL A 171 32.78 1.37 6.98
N GLN A 172 32.86 0.88 5.74
CA GLN A 172 33.85 -0.13 5.35
C GLN A 172 35.27 0.44 5.39
N ARG A 173 35.46 1.67 4.90
CA ARG A 173 36.75 2.38 4.97
C ARG A 173 37.25 2.55 6.41
N LEU A 174 36.37 2.97 7.32
CA LEU A 174 36.72 3.14 8.74
C LEU A 174 37.05 1.80 9.40
N ARG A 175 36.37 0.71 9.01
CA ARG A 175 36.70 -0.65 9.48
C ARG A 175 38.08 -1.08 9.02
N ASP A 176 38.44 -0.82 7.76
CA ASP A 176 39.73 -1.19 7.19
C ASP A 176 40.90 -0.36 7.79
N GLN A 177 40.63 0.83 8.33
CA GLN A 177 41.62 1.66 9.03
C GLN A 177 41.90 1.22 10.47
N MET A 178 41.00 0.42 11.07
CA MET A 178 41.14 -0.08 12.44
C MET A 178 41.69 -1.52 12.50
N ALA A 179 41.99 -2.13 11.35
CA ALA A 179 42.64 -3.43 11.22
C ALA A 179 44.15 -3.27 11.00
#